data_AF-A0A2S2NUL7-F1
#
_entry.id   AF-A0A2S2NUL7-F1
#
_cell.length_a   1.000
_cell.length_b   1.000
_cell.length_c   1.000
_cell.angle_alpha   90.00
_cell.angle_beta   90.00
_cell.angle_gamma   90.00
#
_symmetry.space_group_name_H-M   'P 1'
#
loop_
_entity.id
_entity.type
_entity.pdbx_description
1 polymer ?
#
loop_
_entity_poly.entity_id
_entity_poly.type
_entity_poly.pdbx_seq_one_letter_code
_entity_poly.pdbx_strand_id
1 'polypeptide(L)'
;IEAVNNKLLQYCIILHTNNGQQIVQLKRDHSYYYQVMGQLHITRRQLCYFVMYATKWIHIEKIIYDAEFWETKMVGKLTAFYIDCLLPEIVEPLYGKRLLVSDIREPSRIIEAQQLKNKNKSIKNLKKKKS
;
A
#
# COMPACT_ATOMS: atom_id res chain seq x y z
N ILE A 1 16.58 -4.94 14.89
CA ILE A 1 15.93 -6.28 15.03
C ILE A 1 14.88 -6.26 16.15
N GLU A 2 15.24 -5.86 17.37
CA GLU A 2 14.30 -5.76 18.50
C GLU A 2 13.06 -4.89 18.21
N ALA A 3 13.21 -3.78 17.48
CA ALA A 3 12.08 -2.96 17.04
C ALA A 3 11.12 -3.67 16.05
N VAL A 4 11.64 -4.55 15.19
CA VAL A 4 10.81 -5.35 14.27
C VAL A 4 10.07 -6.43 15.07
N ASN A 5 10.76 -7.09 16.00
CA ASN A 5 10.19 -8.10 16.90
C ASN A 5 9.12 -7.51 17.83
N ASN A 6 9.31 -6.28 18.29
CA ASN A 6 8.35 -5.52 19.11
C ASN A 6 7.22 -4.89 18.28
N LYS A 7 7.09 -5.25 16.99
CA LYS A 7 6.07 -4.74 16.05
C LYS A 7 6.07 -3.21 15.85
N LEU A 8 7.18 -2.53 16.18
CA LEU A 8 7.34 -1.10 15.91
C LEU A 8 7.53 -0.84 14.41
N LEU A 9 8.02 -1.84 13.67
CA LEU A 9 8.22 -1.78 12.22
C LEU A 9 7.35 -2.84 11.51
N GLN A 10 6.03 -2.60 11.48
CA GLN A 10 5.04 -3.56 10.95
C GLN A 10 5.18 -3.85 9.44
N TYR A 11 5.91 -2.99 8.73
CA TYR A 11 6.16 -3.09 7.30
C TYR A 11 7.36 -3.98 6.95
N CYS A 12 8.10 -4.48 7.94
CA CYS A 12 9.24 -5.36 7.72
C CYS A 12 8.92 -6.80 8.14
N ILE A 13 9.67 -7.73 7.55
CA ILE A 13 9.80 -9.12 7.99
C ILE A 13 11.26 -9.43 8.27
N ILE A 14 11.50 -10.42 9.11
CA ILE A 14 12.83 -10.97 9.36
C ILE A 14 12.89 -12.31 8.64
N LEU A 15 13.88 -12.47 7.77
CA LEU A 15 14.22 -13.73 7.12
C LEU A 15 15.42 -14.36 7.82
N HIS A 16 15.35 -15.66 8.06
CA HIS A 16 16.46 -16.45 8.56
C HIS A 16 17.19 -17.06 7.36
N THR A 17 18.50 -16.81 7.26
CA THR A 17 19.35 -17.49 6.28
C THR A 17 19.94 -18.77 6.86
N ASN A 18 20.32 -19.70 5.98
CA ASN A 18 20.90 -21.00 6.32
C ASN A 18 22.16 -20.89 7.21
N ASN A 19 22.82 -19.73 7.21
CA ASN A 19 24.02 -19.45 7.98
C ASN A 19 23.71 -18.86 9.38
N GLY A 20 22.44 -18.85 9.81
CA GLY A 20 22.01 -18.28 11.09
C GLY A 20 21.88 -16.75 11.10
N GLN A 21 22.17 -16.06 10.00
CA GLN A 21 22.03 -14.60 9.91
C GLN A 21 20.57 -14.20 9.69
N GLN A 22 20.15 -13.14 10.38
CA GLN A 22 18.83 -12.54 10.25
C GLN A 22 18.90 -11.32 9.31
N ILE A 23 18.10 -11.34 8.25
CA ILE A 23 18.00 -10.23 7.29
C ILE A 23 16.63 -9.58 7.44
N VAL A 24 16.60 -8.27 7.59
CA VAL A 24 15.35 -7.50 7.59
C VAL A 24 14.99 -7.18 6.14
N GLN A 25 13.73 -7.39 5.78
CA GLN A 25 13.23 -7.13 4.45
C GLN A 25 11.88 -6.39 4.50
N LEU A 26 11.66 -5.47 3.57
CA LEU A 26 10.39 -4.82 3.36
C LEU A 26 9.36 -5.83 2.82
N LYS A 27 8.18 -5.82 3.43
CA LYS A 27 7.03 -6.61 2.99
C LYS A 27 6.60 -6.20 1.58
N ARG A 28 6.54 -7.17 0.67
CA ARG A 28 6.15 -6.95 -0.74
C ARG A 28 4.67 -6.57 -0.90
N ASP A 29 3.85 -6.88 0.09
CA ASP A 29 2.43 -6.50 0.17
C ASP A 29 2.19 -5.16 0.88
N HIS A 30 3.23 -4.53 1.44
CA HIS A 30 3.11 -3.26 2.15
C HIS A 30 3.17 -2.05 1.20
N SER A 31 2.45 -0.96 1.54
CA SER A 31 2.34 0.25 0.72
C SER A 31 3.69 0.87 0.32
N TYR A 32 4.70 0.81 1.20
CA TYR A 32 6.06 1.29 0.88
C TYR A 32 6.69 0.57 -0.31
N TYR A 33 6.43 -0.73 -0.48
CA TYR A 33 6.95 -1.47 -1.62
C TYR A 33 6.32 -0.99 -2.93
N TYR A 34 5.00 -0.74 -2.92
CA TYR A 34 4.30 -0.13 -4.05
C TYR A 34 4.83 1.28 -4.37
N GLN A 35 5.14 2.08 -3.35
CA GLN A 35 5.74 3.41 -3.55
C GLN A 35 7.12 3.32 -4.22
N VAL A 36 7.99 2.43 -3.75
CA VAL A 36 9.33 2.22 -4.34
C VAL A 36 9.19 1.75 -5.79
N MET A 37 8.33 0.78 -6.07
CA MET A 37 8.11 0.28 -7.43
C MET A 37 7.58 1.36 -8.39
N GLY A 38 6.64 2.18 -7.92
CA GLY A 38 6.16 3.32 -8.70
C GLY A 38 7.27 4.32 -9.00
N GLN A 39 8.08 4.69 -8.02
CA GLN A 39 9.20 5.61 -8.23
C GLN A 39 10.23 5.07 -9.21
N LEU A 40 10.59 3.78 -9.08
CA LEU A 40 11.53 3.12 -10.00
C LEU A 40 11.01 3.11 -11.44
N HIS A 41 9.73 2.76 -11.64
CA HIS A 41 9.11 2.77 -12.95
C HIS A 41 9.09 4.17 -13.58
N ILE A 42 8.58 5.17 -12.83
CA ILE A 42 8.46 6.56 -13.32
C ILE A 42 9.83 7.15 -13.68
N THR A 43 10.83 6.94 -12.82
CA THR A 43 12.19 7.47 -13.03
C THR A 43 13.05 6.63 -13.97
N ARG A 44 12.53 5.52 -14.48
CA ARG A 44 13.25 4.53 -15.31
C ARG A 44 14.53 4.02 -14.65
N ARG A 45 14.52 3.88 -13.32
CA ARG A 45 15.65 3.35 -12.54
C ARG A 45 15.41 1.88 -12.22
N GLN A 46 16.51 1.13 -12.09
CA GLN A 46 16.46 -0.31 -11.80
C GLN A 46 16.69 -0.65 -10.32
N LEU A 47 17.03 0.36 -9.51
CA LEU A 47 17.51 0.17 -8.14
C LEU A 47 17.11 1.32 -7.23
N CYS A 48 16.61 0.98 -6.04
CA CYS A 48 16.39 1.90 -4.93
C CYS A 48 17.11 1.37 -3.67
N TYR A 49 17.77 2.25 -2.93
CA TYR A 49 18.24 1.97 -1.58
C TYR A 49 17.19 2.43 -0.58
N PHE A 50 16.52 1.47 0.06
CA PHE A 50 15.49 1.74 1.04
C PHE A 50 16.11 1.79 2.44
N VAL A 51 16.19 2.99 3.01
CA VAL A 51 16.82 3.22 4.32
C VAL A 51 15.77 3.17 5.42
N MET A 52 15.98 2.27 6.37
CA MET A 52 15.20 2.13 7.59
C MET A 52 16.04 2.60 8.76
N TYR A 53 15.58 3.64 9.42
CA TYR A 53 16.25 4.24 10.56
C TYR A 53 15.47 3.96 11.85
N ALA A 54 16.18 3.48 12.87
CA ALA A 54 15.72 3.39 14.24
C ALA A 54 16.82 3.96 15.16
N THR A 55 16.46 4.42 16.36
CA THR A 55 17.32 5.18 17.27
C THR A 55 18.70 4.54 17.54
N LYS A 56 18.81 3.21 17.45
CA LYS A 56 20.07 2.46 17.67
C LYS A 56 20.48 1.60 16.47
N TRP A 57 19.82 1.75 15.33
CA TRP A 57 19.98 0.81 14.23
C TRP A 57 19.57 1.41 12.88
N ILE A 58 20.46 1.31 11.90
CA ILE A 58 20.18 1.67 10.50
C ILE A 58 20.26 0.41 9.67
N HIS A 59 19.33 0.24 8.75
CA HIS A 59 19.36 -0.81 7.76
C HIS A 59 19.06 -0.26 6.39
N ILE A 60 19.82 -0.73 5.42
CA ILE A 60 19.67 -0.32 4.03
C ILE A 60 19.35 -1.58 3.23
N GLU A 61 18.14 -1.63 2.70
CA GLU A 61 17.71 -2.68 1.80
C GLU A 61 17.92 -2.24 0.35
N LYS A 62 18.47 -3.14 -0.47
CA LYS A 62 18.63 -2.96 -1.91
C LYS A 62 17.38 -3.50 -2.62
N ILE A 63 16.52 -2.64 -3.15
CA ILE A 63 15.31 -3.05 -3.87
C ILE A 63 15.53 -2.89 -5.38
N ILE A 64 15.47 -4.00 -6.11
CA ILE A 64 15.54 -4.05 -7.57
C ILE A 64 14.14 -3.84 -8.15
N TYR A 65 14.05 -3.14 -9.28
CA TYR A 65 12.81 -2.99 -10.02
C TYR A 65 12.25 -4.35 -10.47
N ASP A 66 10.95 -4.52 -10.30
CA ASP A 66 10.22 -5.75 -10.61
C ASP A 66 9.12 -5.43 -11.63
N ALA A 67 9.42 -5.72 -12.91
CA ALA A 67 8.51 -5.46 -14.01
C ALA A 67 7.25 -6.32 -13.93
N GLU A 68 7.37 -7.58 -13.49
CA GLU A 68 6.24 -8.49 -13.35
C GLU A 68 5.30 -7.99 -12.24
N PHE A 69 5.84 -7.57 -11.10
CA PHE A 69 5.03 -6.97 -10.03
C PHE A 69 4.32 -5.70 -10.49
N TRP A 70 5.01 -4.84 -11.23
CA TRP A 70 4.42 -3.62 -11.79
C TRP A 70 3.21 -3.95 -12.68
N GLU A 71 3.40 -4.80 -13.68
CA GLU A 71 2.36 -5.17 -14.64
C GLU A 71 1.19 -5.91 -13.97
N THR A 72 1.50 -6.91 -13.14
CA THR A 72 0.46 -7.81 -12.59
C THR A 72 -0.27 -7.22 -11.37
N LYS A 73 0.37 -6.36 -10.57
CA LYS A 73 -0.20 -5.86 -9.30
C LYS A 73 -0.53 -4.37 -9.30
N MET A 74 0.14 -3.56 -10.11
CA MET A 74 0.02 -2.10 -10.06
C MET A 74 -0.77 -1.52 -11.23
N VAL A 75 -0.42 -1.87 -12.47
CA VAL A 75 -0.98 -1.23 -13.69
C VAL A 75 -2.51 -1.19 -13.67
N GLY A 76 -3.18 -2.32 -13.47
CA GLY A 76 -4.65 -2.34 -13.45
C GLY A 76 -5.29 -1.43 -12.40
N LYS A 77 -4.70 -1.34 -11.20
CA LYS A 77 -5.21 -0.47 -10.12
C LYS A 77 -4.98 1.00 -10.42
N LEU A 78 -3.81 1.33 -10.96
CA LEU A 78 -3.44 2.70 -11.33
C LEU A 78 -4.28 3.19 -12.50
N THR A 79 -4.51 2.36 -13.52
CA THR A 79 -5.38 2.68 -14.66
C THR A 79 -6.82 2.92 -14.19
N ALA A 80 -7.37 2.05 -13.36
CA ALA A 80 -8.72 2.24 -12.82
C ALA A 80 -8.82 3.50 -11.95
N PHE A 81 -7.80 3.80 -11.14
CA PHE A 81 -7.76 5.06 -10.39
C PHE A 81 -7.71 6.28 -11.30
N TYR A 82 -6.89 6.24 -12.35
CA TYR A 82 -6.79 7.33 -13.31
C TYR A 82 -8.11 7.57 -14.04
N ILE A 83 -8.71 6.53 -14.61
CA ILE A 83 -9.93 6.64 -15.42
C ILE A 83 -11.17 6.93 -14.57
N ASP A 84 -11.35 6.23 -13.45
CA ASP A 84 -12.59 6.29 -12.69
C ASP A 84 -12.60 7.45 -11.68
N CYS A 85 -11.44 7.86 -11.18
CA CYS A 85 -11.33 8.84 -10.09
C CYS A 85 -10.70 10.16 -10.56
N LEU A 86 -9.49 10.09 -11.15
CA LEU A 86 -8.70 11.29 -11.43
C LEU A 86 -9.19 12.04 -12.68
N LEU A 87 -9.40 11.33 -13.79
CA LEU A 87 -9.81 11.91 -15.06
C LEU A 87 -11.12 12.70 -14.96
N PRO A 88 -12.18 12.23 -14.27
CA PRO A 88 -13.38 13.03 -14.07
C PRO A 88 -13.10 14.35 -13.35
N GLU A 89 -12.22 14.36 -12.34
CA GLU A 89 -11.84 15.59 -11.63
C GLU A 89 -10.96 16.51 -12.47
N ILE A 90 -10.19 16.00 -13.43
CA ILE A 90 -9.43 16.83 -14.38
C ILE A 90 -10.38 17.49 -15.39
N VAL A 91 -11.34 16.74 -15.94
CA VAL A 91 -12.26 17.23 -16.97
C VAL A 91 -13.32 18.17 -16.38
N GLU A 92 -13.88 17.79 -15.23
CA GLU A 92 -14.88 18.58 -14.53
C GLU A 92 -14.52 18.65 -13.03
N PRO A 93 -13.66 19.61 -12.64
CA PRO A 93 -13.31 19.81 -11.25
C PRO A 93 -14.55 20.24 -10.46
N LEU A 94 -14.90 19.44 -9.47
CA LEU A 94 -16.03 19.73 -8.58
C LEU A 94 -15.58 20.07 -7.16
N TYR A 95 -14.27 20.21 -6.98
CA TYR A 95 -13.64 20.79 -5.80
C TYR A 95 -14.23 22.17 -5.49
N GLY A 96 -14.65 22.39 -4.25
CA GLY A 96 -15.31 23.62 -3.80
C GLY A 96 -16.81 23.74 -4.13
N LYS A 97 -17.34 23.00 -5.12
CA LYS A 97 -18.78 23.02 -5.46
C LYS A 97 -19.61 22.03 -4.66
N ARG A 98 -19.00 20.92 -4.23
CA ARG A 98 -19.71 19.79 -3.61
C ARG A 98 -19.91 19.88 -2.10
N LEU A 99 -19.25 20.81 -1.41
CA LEU A 99 -19.21 20.85 0.07
C LEU A 99 -18.85 19.49 0.70
N LEU A 100 -18.05 18.66 0.00
CA LEU A 100 -17.57 17.37 0.50
C LEU A 100 -16.18 17.54 1.11
N VAL A 101 -15.90 16.71 2.12
CA VAL A 101 -14.59 16.67 2.79
C VAL A 101 -13.52 16.00 1.90
N SER A 102 -13.91 15.15 0.97
CA SER A 102 -13.01 14.39 0.10
C SER A 102 -12.66 15.14 -1.19
N ASP A 103 -11.37 15.15 -1.54
CA ASP A 103 -10.85 15.88 -2.71
C ASP A 103 -11.19 15.23 -4.06
N ILE A 104 -11.38 13.90 -4.11
CA ILE A 104 -11.59 13.13 -5.33
C ILE A 104 -12.87 12.30 -5.20
N ARG A 105 -13.67 12.22 -6.28
CA ARG A 105 -14.80 11.29 -6.39
C ARG A 105 -14.39 9.85 -6.10
N GLU A 106 -15.16 9.20 -5.24
CA GLU A 106 -15.18 7.74 -5.21
C GLU A 106 -16.08 7.20 -6.32
N PRO A 107 -15.58 6.31 -7.21
CA PRO A 107 -16.42 5.63 -8.18
C PRO A 107 -17.35 4.62 -7.50
N SER A 108 -18.48 4.30 -8.14
CA SER A 108 -19.54 3.45 -7.59
C SER A 108 -19.01 2.12 -7.02
N ARG A 109 -18.06 1.48 -7.72
CA ARG A 109 -17.43 0.24 -7.27
C ARG A 109 -16.76 0.34 -5.89
N ILE A 110 -16.20 1.50 -5.55
CA ILE A 110 -15.56 1.73 -4.24
C ILE A 110 -16.65 1.93 -3.18
N ILE A 111 -17.65 2.76 -3.47
CA ILE A 111 -18.79 3.02 -2.58
C ILE A 111 -19.50 1.70 -2.23
N GLU A 112 -19.79 0.86 -3.22
CA GLU A 112 -20.40 -0.45 -3.05
C GLU A 112 -19.53 -1.39 -2.19
N ALA A 113 -18.23 -1.45 -2.46
CA ALA A 113 -17.30 -2.26 -1.68
C ALA A 113 -17.23 -1.82 -0.20
N GLN A 114 -17.28 -0.51 0.08
CA GLN A 114 -17.34 0.02 1.44
C GLN A 114 -18.65 -0.38 2.15
N GLN A 115 -19.78 -0.24 1.46
CA GLN A 115 -21.09 -0.65 2.00
C GLN A 115 -21.14 -2.14 2.34
N LEU A 116 -20.64 -3.00 1.44
CA LEU A 116 -20.54 -4.45 1.68
C LEU A 116 -19.64 -4.76 2.88
N LYS A 117 -18.49 -4.09 3.01
CA LYS A 117 -17.58 -4.25 4.15
C LYS A 117 -18.26 -3.86 5.47
N ASN A 118 -19.01 -2.78 5.48
CA ASN A 118 -19.75 -2.31 6.66
C ASN A 118 -20.88 -3.28 7.04
N LYS A 119 -21.62 -3.80 6.06
CA LYS A 119 -22.65 -4.83 6.26
C LYS A 119 -22.05 -6.11 6.87
N ASN A 120 -20.92 -6.59 6.33
CA ASN A 120 -20.22 -7.76 6.84
C ASN A 120 -19.71 -7.57 8.28
N LYS A 121 -19.23 -6.36 8.62
CA LYS A 121 -18.82 -6.02 9.99
C LYS A 121 -20.00 -6.06 10.95
N SER A 122 -21.15 -5.51 10.56
CA SER A 122 -22.38 -5.57 11.34
C SER A 122 -22.83 -7.01 11.61
N ILE A 123 -22.85 -7.86 10.57
CA ILE A 123 -23.21 -9.29 10.70
C ILE A 123 -22.26 -10.03 11.65
N LYS A 124 -20.95 -9.79 11.55
CA LYS A 124 -19.96 -10.40 12.47
C LYS A 124 -20.21 -9.98 13.91
N ASN A 125 -20.55 -8.71 14.15
CA ASN A 125 -20.84 -8.21 15.50
C ASN A 125 -22.16 -8.79 16.05
N LEU A 126 -23.18 -8.97 15.21
CA LEU A 126 -24.44 -9.63 15.59
C LEU A 126 -24.22 -11.10 15.99
N LYS A 127 -23.38 -11.83 15.24
CA LYS A 127 -23.02 -13.22 15.58
C LYS A 127 -22.24 -13.32 16.89
N LYS A 128 -21.32 -12.38 17.15
CA LYS A 128 -20.57 -12.32 18.41
C LYS A 128 -21.42 -11.98 19.64
N LYS A 129 -22.55 -11.27 19.47
CA LYS A 129 -23.48 -10.94 20.57
C LYS A 129 -24.46 -12.08 20.90
N LYS A 130 -24.57 -13.08 20.03
CA LYS A 130 -25.43 -14.27 20.19
C LYS A 130 -24.68 -15.50 20.71
N SER A 131 -23.37 -15.38 20.90
CA SER A 131 -22.47 -16.38 21.49
C SER A 131 -21.98 -15.89 22.83
#